data_AF-A0A5J4N3V9-F1
#
_entry.id   AF-A0A5J4N3V9-F1
#
_cell.length_a   1.000
_cell.length_b   1.000
_cell.length_c   1.000
_cell.angle_alpha   90.00
_cell.angle_beta   90.00
_cell.angle_gamma   90.00
#
_symmetry.space_group_name_H-M   'P 1'
#
loop_
_entity.id
_entity.type
_entity.pdbx_description
1 polymer ?
#
loop_
_entity_poly.entity_id
_entity_poly.type
_entity_poly.pdbx_seq_one_letter_code
_entity_poly.pdbx_strand_id
1 'polypeptide(L)'
;MTILLTFIERHQLDRWDEILPQCLSAYRAAVHSSTGYTPSILALGHEIRLPIEVLTSLAPAERIGLPQYVRELGERLKVAYNIAAQHQSKSQHHQKSCYDRTANEPAYGIGDHVWL
;
A
#
# COMPACT_ATOMS: atom_id res chain seq x y z
N MET A 1 6.06 -2.94 4.76
CA MET A 1 7.39 -2.83 4.12
C MET A 1 8.13 -4.15 4.21
N THR A 2 7.65 -5.18 3.53
CA THR A 2 8.32 -6.49 3.50
C THR A 2 8.68 -6.84 2.06
N ILE A 3 7.79 -6.57 1.10
CA ILE A 3 8.00 -6.86 -0.34
C ILE A 3 9.31 -6.26 -0.87
N LEU A 4 9.59 -4.98 -0.63
CA LEU A 4 10.83 -4.34 -1.09
C LEU A 4 12.06 -4.89 -0.36
N LEU A 5 11.97 -5.07 0.97
CA LEU A 5 13.08 -5.53 1.78
C LEU A 5 13.48 -6.97 1.41
N THR A 6 12.51 -7.88 1.30
CA THR A 6 12.76 -9.28 0.92
C THR A 6 13.28 -9.41 -0.50
N PHE A 7 12.95 -8.48 -1.40
CA PHE A 7 13.46 -8.50 -2.77
C PHE A 7 14.89 -7.97 -2.85
N ILE A 8 15.18 -6.88 -2.13
CA ILE A 8 16.52 -6.29 -2.03
C ILE A 8 17.50 -7.27 -1.37
N GLU A 9 17.07 -8.03 -0.35
CA GLU A 9 17.89 -9.07 0.28
C GLU A 9 18.20 -10.25 -0.64
N ARG A 10 17.36 -10.51 -1.65
CA ARG A 10 17.47 -11.65 -2.57
C ARG A 10 18.15 -11.32 -3.90
N HIS A 11 18.22 -10.05 -4.27
CA HIS A 11 18.77 -9.59 -5.55
C HIS A 11 19.96 -8.66 -5.34
N GLN A 12 20.89 -8.65 -6.31
CA GLN A 12 22.03 -7.74 -6.30
C GLN A 12 21.55 -6.28 -6.35
N LEU A 13 22.00 -5.47 -5.39
CA LEU A 13 21.71 -4.03 -5.26
C LEU A 13 21.98 -3.25 -6.57
N ASP A 14 22.85 -3.79 -7.40
CA ASP A 14 23.38 -3.22 -8.64
C ASP A 14 22.31 -2.98 -9.73
N ARG A 15 21.13 -3.62 -9.63
CA ARG A 15 20.03 -3.54 -10.62
C ARG A 15 18.70 -3.09 -10.01
N TRP A 16 18.76 -2.31 -8.93
CA TRP A 16 17.57 -1.89 -8.19
C TRP A 16 16.58 -1.10 -9.07
N ASP A 17 17.08 -0.31 -10.01
CA ASP A 17 16.32 0.52 -10.94
C ASP A 17 15.51 -0.30 -11.94
N GLU A 18 16.06 -1.44 -12.39
CA GLU A 18 15.37 -2.38 -13.27
C GLU A 18 14.26 -3.17 -12.57
N ILE A 19 14.36 -3.35 -11.24
CA ILE A 19 13.49 -4.22 -10.44
C ILE A 19 12.41 -3.42 -9.70
N LEU A 20 12.67 -2.15 -9.39
CA LEU A 20 11.76 -1.27 -8.67
C LEU A 20 10.36 -1.20 -9.31
N PRO A 21 10.19 -1.09 -10.64
CA PRO A 21 8.87 -1.07 -11.27
C PRO A 21 8.03 -2.32 -10.96
N GLN A 22 8.65 -3.51 -10.94
CA GLN A 22 8.01 -4.79 -10.65
C GLN A 22 7.61 -4.87 -9.18
N CYS A 23 8.49 -4.46 -8.26
CA CYS A 23 8.18 -4.38 -6.84
C CYS A 23 7.01 -3.43 -6.57
N LEU A 24 7.00 -2.25 -7.21
CA LEU A 24 5.92 -1.28 -7.07
C LEU A 24 4.61 -1.80 -7.67
N SER A 25 4.66 -2.52 -8.79
CA SER A 25 3.48 -3.17 -9.37
C SER A 25 2.90 -4.22 -8.41
N ALA A 26 3.75 -5.09 -7.85
CA ALA A 26 3.34 -6.09 -6.87
C ALA A 26 2.76 -5.44 -5.61
N TYR A 27 3.41 -4.38 -5.10
CA TYR A 27 2.92 -3.61 -3.97
C TYR A 27 1.53 -3.00 -4.23
N ARG A 28 1.30 -2.43 -5.42
CA ARG A 28 0.02 -1.83 -5.79
C ARG A 28 -1.11 -2.85 -5.95
N ALA A 29 -0.80 -4.07 -6.39
CA ALA A 29 -1.78 -5.15 -6.59
C ALA A 29 -2.02 -6.02 -5.36
N ALA A 30 -1.14 -5.97 -4.35
CA ALA A 30 -1.27 -6.77 -3.14
C ALA A 30 -2.09 -6.04 -2.06
N VAL A 31 -2.94 -6.79 -1.34
CA VAL A 31 -3.68 -6.24 -0.19
C VAL A 31 -2.69 -5.81 0.88
N HIS A 32 -2.77 -4.54 1.27
CA HIS A 32 -1.85 -3.97 2.25
C HIS A 32 -2.35 -4.23 3.68
N SER A 33 -1.50 -4.79 4.53
CA SER A 33 -1.90 -5.24 5.88
C SER A 33 -2.44 -4.11 6.78
N SER A 34 -1.91 -2.89 6.64
CA SER A 34 -2.37 -1.74 7.44
C SER A 34 -3.69 -1.13 6.97
N THR A 35 -4.14 -1.40 5.74
CA THR A 35 -5.38 -0.79 5.19
C THR A 35 -6.43 -1.83 4.84
N GLY A 36 -6.08 -3.11 4.70
CA GLY A 36 -7.00 -4.17 4.28
C GLY A 36 -7.41 -4.10 2.81
N TYR A 37 -6.87 -3.16 2.04
CA TYR A 37 -7.13 -2.98 0.61
C TYR A 37 -5.83 -2.92 -0.18
N THR A 38 -5.93 -3.18 -1.48
CA THR A 38 -4.86 -2.90 -2.43
C THR A 38 -4.66 -1.38 -2.57
N PRO A 39 -3.41 -0.89 -2.70
CA PRO A 39 -3.17 0.52 -2.97
C PRO A 39 -3.81 1.02 -4.26
N SER A 40 -3.94 0.16 -5.27
CA SER A 40 -4.66 0.42 -6.54
C SER A 40 -6.11 0.85 -6.30
N ILE A 41 -6.88 0.09 -5.52
CA ILE A 41 -8.29 0.39 -5.24
C ILE A 41 -8.44 1.74 -4.55
N LEU A 42 -7.61 2.02 -3.54
CA LEU A 42 -7.70 3.28 -2.81
C LEU A 42 -7.30 4.48 -3.68
N ALA A 43 -6.21 4.37 -4.46
CA ALA A 43 -5.70 5.49 -5.24
C ALA A 43 -6.45 5.72 -6.57
N LEU A 44 -6.88 4.65 -7.24
CA LEU A 44 -7.44 4.69 -8.60
C LEU A 44 -8.93 4.34 -8.65
N GLY A 45 -9.50 3.77 -7.58
CA GLY A 45 -10.89 3.29 -7.56
C GLY A 45 -11.12 1.95 -8.27
N HIS A 46 -10.06 1.35 -8.81
CA HIS A 46 -10.09 0.05 -9.48
C HIS A 46 -8.76 -0.69 -9.31
N GLU A 47 -8.78 -2.00 -9.54
CA GLU A 47 -7.56 -2.80 -9.55
C GLU A 47 -6.70 -2.50 -10.78
N ILE A 48 -5.39 -2.55 -10.61
CA ILE A 48 -4.46 -2.54 -11.76
C ILE A 48 -4.45 -3.92 -12.40
N ARG A 49 -4.33 -3.97 -13.73
CA ARG A 49 -4.20 -5.25 -14.43
C ARG A 49 -2.78 -5.77 -14.32
N LEU A 50 -2.65 -7.02 -13.89
CA LEU A 50 -1.37 -7.72 -13.88
C LEU A 50 -0.97 -8.16 -15.29
N PRO A 51 0.33 -8.31 -15.59
CA PRO A 51 0.78 -8.76 -16.92
C PRO A 51 0.11 -10.05 -17.40
N ILE A 52 -0.12 -11.01 -16.51
CA ILE A 52 -0.81 -12.27 -16.83
C ILE A 52 -2.28 -12.06 -17.18
N GLU A 53 -2.93 -11.07 -16.56
CA GLU A 53 -4.32 -10.74 -16.84
C GLU A 53 -4.44 -10.07 -18.20
N VAL A 54 -3.49 -9.21 -18.58
CA VAL A 54 -3.48 -8.56 -19.91
C VAL A 54 -3.49 -9.58 -21.05
N LEU A 55 -2.78 -10.71 -20.87
CA LEU A 55 -2.77 -11.80 -21.85
C LEU A 55 -4.10 -12.56 -21.94
N THR A 56 -4.96 -12.42 -20.93
CA THR A 56 -6.29 -13.02 -20.89
C THR A 56 -7.35 -12.03 -21.37
N SER A 57 -8.18 -12.45 -22.32
CA SER A 57 -9.34 -11.66 -22.76
C SER A 57 -10.32 -11.48 -21.61
N LEU A 58 -10.75 -10.24 -21.37
CA LEU A 58 -11.81 -9.95 -20.40
C LEU A 58 -13.14 -10.50 -20.93
N ALA A 59 -13.96 -11.03 -20.03
CA ALA A 59 -15.37 -11.25 -20.34
C ALA A 59 -16.01 -9.91 -20.75
N PRO A 60 -17.00 -9.91 -21.66
CA PRO A 60 -17.73 -8.70 -22.00
C PRO A 60 -18.25 -8.02 -20.74
N ALA A 61 -17.84 -6.77 -20.51
CA ALA A 61 -18.34 -6.01 -19.38
C ALA A 61 -19.84 -5.74 -19.58
N GLU A 62 -20.60 -5.84 -18.49
CA GLU A 62 -22.00 -5.45 -18.48
C GLU A 62 -22.09 -3.95 -18.81
N ARG A 63 -22.99 -3.58 -19.72
CA ARG A 63 -23.14 -2.18 -20.15
C ARG A 63 -23.87 -1.39 -19.06
N ILE A 64 -23.11 -0.88 -18.10
CA ILE A 64 -23.61 0.02 -17.06
C ILE A 64 -23.58 1.46 -17.60
N GLY A 65 -24.64 2.23 -17.34
CA GLY A 65 -24.66 3.66 -17.69
C GLY A 65 -23.64 4.45 -16.88
N LEU A 66 -22.97 5.43 -17.50
CA LEU A 66 -21.94 6.26 -16.84
C LEU A 66 -22.40 6.86 -15.50
N PRO A 67 -23.62 7.43 -15.35
CA PRO A 67 -24.06 7.99 -14.08
C PRO A 67 -24.23 6.94 -12.98
N GLN A 68 -24.71 5.74 -13.35
CA GLN A 68 -24.86 4.62 -12.42
C GLN A 68 -23.49 4.15 -11.94
N TYR A 69 -22.53 3.97 -12.86
CA TYR A 69 -21.16 3.58 -12.54
C TYR A 69 -20.50 4.55 -11.57
N VAL A 70 -20.58 5.87 -11.82
CA VAL A 70 -19.96 6.89 -10.95
C VAL A 70 -20.56 6.84 -9.54
N ARG A 71 -21.88 6.68 -9.43
CA ARG A 71 -22.57 6.58 -8.14
C ARG A 71 -22.12 5.34 -7.36
N GLU A 72 -22.13 4.18 -8.01
CA GLU A 72 -21.72 2.90 -7.39
C GLU A 72 -20.25 2.90 -6.98
N LEU A 73 -19.38 3.45 -7.82
CA LEU A 73 -17.96 3.63 -7.51
C LEU A 73 -17.78 4.53 -6.27
N GLY A 74 -18.51 5.64 -6.21
CA GLY A 74 -18.49 6.55 -5.06
C GLY A 74 -18.88 5.87 -3.75
N GLU A 75 -19.99 5.12 -3.75
CA GLU A 75 -20.42 4.38 -2.56
C GLU A 75 -19.42 3.29 -2.15
N ARG A 76 -18.88 2.53 -3.12
CA ARG A 76 -17.86 1.52 -2.86
C ARG A 76 -16.59 2.12 -2.27
N LEU A 77 -16.13 3.25 -2.81
CA LEU A 77 -14.94 3.93 -2.31
C LEU A 77 -15.16 4.49 -0.90
N LYS A 78 -16.32 5.10 -0.59
CA LYS A 78 -16.64 5.55 0.77
C LYS A 78 -16.51 4.42 1.78
N VAL A 79 -17.07 3.25 1.46
CA VAL A 79 -16.97 2.06 2.33
C VAL A 79 -15.52 1.60 2.47
N ALA A 80 -14.79 1.51 1.36
CA ALA A 80 -13.39 1.09 1.37
C ALA A 80 -12.50 2.01 2.22
N TYR A 81 -12.66 3.33 2.08
CA TYR A 81 -11.91 4.32 2.85
C TYR A 81 -12.24 4.26 4.35
N ASN A 82 -13.51 4.05 4.71
CA ASN A 82 -13.90 3.88 6.12
C ASN A 82 -13.24 2.66 6.75
N ILE A 83 -13.26 1.52 6.06
CA ILE A 83 -12.62 0.29 6.54
C ILE A 83 -11.09 0.48 6.60
N ALA A 84 -10.50 1.09 5.57
CA ALA A 84 -9.07 1.37 5.54
C ALA A 84 -8.62 2.26 6.70
N ALA A 85 -9.40 3.30 7.05
CA ALA A 85 -9.12 4.16 8.19
C ALA A 85 -9.16 3.40 9.53
N GLN A 86 -10.13 2.49 9.70
CA GLN A 86 -10.22 1.64 10.89
C GLN A 86 -9.03 0.69 11.01
N HIS A 87 -8.64 0.03 9.91
CA HIS A 87 -7.46 -0.83 9.86
C HIS A 87 -6.19 -0.04 10.15
N GLN A 88 -6.08 1.15 9.55
CA GLN A 88 -4.91 2.01 9.70
C GLN A 88 -4.75 2.49 11.14
N SER A 89 -5.83 2.90 11.79
CA SER A 89 -5.81 3.27 13.21
C SER A 89 -5.29 2.12 14.07
N LYS A 90 -5.81 0.90 13.92
CA LYS A 90 -5.33 -0.27 14.67
C LYS A 90 -3.86 -0.57 14.38
N SER A 91 -3.47 -0.53 13.11
CA SER A 91 -2.09 -0.77 12.68
C SER A 91 -1.13 0.26 13.25
N GLN A 92 -1.52 1.55 13.28
CA GLN A 92 -0.72 2.63 13.86
C GLN A 92 -0.54 2.45 15.37
N HIS A 93 -1.61 2.13 16.11
CA HIS A 93 -1.51 1.86 17.54
C HIS A 93 -0.56 0.69 17.83
N HIS A 94 -0.68 -0.40 17.06
CA HIS A 94 0.20 -1.55 17.21
C HIS A 94 1.67 -1.20 16.89
N GLN A 95 1.91 -0.54 15.76
CA GLN A 95 3.26 -0.11 15.34
C GLN A 95 3.88 0.82 16.37
N LYS A 96 3.12 1.79 16.90
CA LYS A 96 3.57 2.69 17.96
C LYS A 96 3.94 1.91 19.22
N SER A 97 3.05 1.04 19.70
CA SER A 97 3.33 0.22 20.89
C SER A 97 4.58 -0.66 20.72
N CYS A 98 4.76 -1.27 19.55
CA CYS A 98 5.95 -2.05 19.25
C CYS A 98 7.22 -1.20 19.22
N TYR A 99 7.16 -0.02 18.58
CA TYR A 99 8.27 0.92 18.52
C TYR A 99 8.65 1.43 19.91
N ASP A 100 7.68 1.93 20.67
CA ASP A 100 7.87 2.51 22.02
C ASP A 100 8.50 1.49 22.99
N ARG A 101 8.24 0.19 22.83
CA ARG A 101 8.88 -0.88 23.64
C ARG A 101 10.40 -0.98 23.44
N THR A 102 10.87 -0.67 22.23
CA THR A 102 12.30 -0.76 21.85
C THR A 102 12.97 0.59 21.76
N ALA A 103 12.19 1.67 21.81
CA ALA A 103 12.68 3.03 21.76
C ALA A 103 13.35 3.36 23.10
N ASN A 104 14.69 3.31 23.12
CA ASN A 104 15.45 4.00 24.14
C ASN A 104 15.44 5.48 23.78
N GLU A 105 14.78 6.32 24.58
CA GLU A 105 14.90 7.77 24.43
C GLU A 105 16.38 8.14 24.62
N PRO A 106 17.00 8.83 23.64
CA PRO A 106 18.34 9.34 23.86
C PRO A 106 18.25 10.40 24.97
N ALA A 107 18.95 10.17 26.07
CA ALA A 107 19.09 11.16 27.12
C ALA A 107 20.02 12.27 26.62
N TYR A 108 19.45 13.37 26.14
CA TYR A 108 20.22 14.54 25.71
C TYR A 108 20.53 15.44 26.90
N GLY A 109 21.80 15.75 27.07
CA GLY A 109 22.30 16.72 28.05
C GLY A 109 22.39 18.14 27.48
N ILE A 110 22.49 19.12 28.36
CA ILE A 110 22.82 20.50 27.97
C ILE A 110 24.21 20.50 27.32
N GLY A 111 24.27 20.88 26.04
CA GLY A 111 25.52 20.91 25.25
C GLY A 111 25.64 19.83 24.18
N ASP A 112 24.70 18.89 24.12
CA ASP A 112 24.69 17.87 23.06
C ASP A 112 24.34 18.47 21.69
N HIS A 113 25.11 18.08 20.67
CA HIS A 113 24.85 18.47 19.30
C HIS A 113 23.83 17.52 18.67
N VAL A 114 22.70 18.08 18.24
CA VAL A 114 21.68 17.39 17.46
C VAL A 114 21.66 17.93 16.03
N TRP A 115 21.42 17.03 15.07
CA TRP A 115 21.26 17.39 13.67
C TRP A 115 19.95 18.16 13.46
N LEU A 116 20.04 19.28 12.73
CA LEU A 116 18.92 20.09 12.26
C LEU A 116 18.58 19.75 10.81
#